data_AF-A0A970D7R2-F1
#
_entry.id   AF-A0A970D7R2-F1
#
_cell.length_a   1.000
_cell.length_b   1.000
_cell.length_c   1.000
_cell.angle_alpha   90.00
_cell.angle_beta   90.00
_cell.angle_gamma   90.00
#
_symmetry.space_group_name_H-M   'P 1'
#
loop_
_entity.id
_entity.type
_entity.pdbx_description
1 polymer ?
#
loop_
_entity_poly.entity_id
_entity_poly.type
_entity_poly.pdbx_seq_one_letter_code
_entity_poly.pdbx_strand_id
1 'polypeptide(L)' 'PLGELENQLNSDFIRVHRSFIVNKRKIKSVTQISDRTYEIELRDCSQRIPMSRSAYSKYKQLFR' A
#
# COMPACT_ATOMS: atom_id res chain seq x y z
N PRO A 1 -18.45 -1.50 -0.85
CA PRO A 1 -17.40 -1.61 0.21
C PRO A 1 -15.99 -1.80 -0.37
N LEU A 2 -14.90 -1.51 0.37
CA LEU A 2 -13.53 -1.67 -0.19
C LEU A 2 -13.23 -3.10 -0.68
N GLY A 3 -13.85 -4.13 -0.07
CA GLY A 3 -13.69 -5.51 -0.53
C GLY A 3 -14.30 -5.80 -1.91
N GLU A 4 -15.41 -5.14 -2.26
CA GLU A 4 -15.99 -5.28 -3.61
C GLU A 4 -15.12 -4.59 -4.66
N LEU A 5 -14.55 -3.43 -4.31
CA LEU A 5 -13.63 -2.69 -5.17
C LEU A 5 -12.35 -3.51 -5.42
N GLU A 6 -11.82 -4.18 -4.38
CA GLU A 6 -10.67 -5.08 -4.49
C GLU A 6 -10.92 -6.22 -5.50
N ASN A 7 -12.14 -6.75 -5.56
CA ASN A 7 -12.51 -7.81 -6.51
C ASN A 7 -12.68 -7.33 -7.96
N GLN A 8 -12.99 -6.05 -8.16
CA GLN A 8 -13.13 -5.44 -9.49
C GLN A 8 -11.79 -4.96 -10.06
N LEU A 9 -10.81 -4.72 -9.18
CA LEU A 9 -9.47 -4.27 -9.57
C LEU A 9 -8.59 -5.45 -9.95
N ASN A 10 -7.65 -5.19 -10.86
CA ASN A 10 -6.69 -6.21 -11.28
C ASN A 10 -5.60 -6.44 -10.22
N SER A 11 -4.74 -7.43 -10.45
CA SER A 11 -3.67 -7.84 -9.53
C SER A 11 -2.57 -6.78 -9.33
N ASP A 12 -2.62 -5.64 -10.04
CA ASP A 12 -1.73 -4.51 -9.79
C ASP A 12 -2.17 -3.67 -8.58
N PHE A 13 -3.42 -3.79 -8.16
CA PHE A 13 -3.91 -3.11 -6.97
C PHE A 13 -3.78 -4.00 -5.74
N ILE A 14 -3.20 -3.45 -4.68
CA ILE A 14 -3.01 -4.14 -3.41
C ILE A 14 -3.64 -3.34 -2.29
N ARG A 15 -4.32 -4.05 -1.38
CA ARG A 15 -4.86 -3.44 -0.16
C ARG A 15 -3.76 -3.29 0.88
N VAL A 16 -3.41 -2.04 1.17
CA VAL A 16 -2.29 -1.69 2.07
C VAL A 16 -2.75 -1.20 3.44
N HIS A 17 -4.03 -0.86 3.56
CA HIS A 17 -4.67 -0.49 4.82
C HIS A 17 -6.17 -0.85 4.78
N ARG A 18 -6.85 -0.85 5.93
CA ARG A 18 -8.32 -1.10 5.96
C ARG A 18 -9.10 -0.15 5.05
N SER A 19 -8.58 1.07 4.86
CA SER A 19 -9.21 2.15 4.07
C SER A 19 -8.47 2.49 2.78
N PHE A 20 -7.38 1.79 2.42
CA PHE A 20 -6.58 2.14 1.24
C PHE A 20 -6.23 0.93 0.38
N ILE A 21 -6.43 1.11 -0.92
CA ILE A 21 -5.96 0.23 -2.00
C ILE A 21 -5.06 1.08 -2.90
N VAL A 22 -3.89 0.57 -3.27
CA VAL A 22 -2.89 1.30 -4.05
C VAL A 22 -2.44 0.47 -5.24
N ASN A 23 -2.09 1.13 -6.34
CA ASN A 23 -1.47 0.48 -7.49
C ASN A 23 0.02 0.25 -7.22
N LYS A 24 0.45 -1.02 -7.14
CA LYS A 24 1.83 -1.40 -6.84
C LYS A 24 2.85 -0.89 -7.86
N ARG A 25 2.45 -0.67 -9.11
CA ARG A 25 3.32 -0.12 -10.16
C ARG A 25 3.64 1.37 -9.96
N LYS A 26 2.80 2.08 -9.19
CA LYS A 26 2.96 3.50 -8.88
C LYS A 26 3.70 3.73 -7.56
N ILE A 27 3.98 2.66 -6.79
CA ILE A 27 4.76 2.75 -5.56
C ILE A 27 6.19 3.16 -5.93
N LYS A 28 6.66 4.21 -5.27
CA LYS A 28 8.02 4.73 -5.38
C LYS A 28 8.89 4.16 -4.26
N SER A 29 8.41 4.22 -3.03
CA SER A 29 9.11 3.72 -1.85
C SER A 29 8.13 3.36 -0.74
N VAL A 30 8.58 2.54 0.20
CA VAL A 30 7.87 2.28 1.45
C VAL A 30 8.84 2.57 2.59
N THR A 31 8.45 3.44 3.51
CA THR A 31 9.32 3.90 4.61
C THR A 31 8.66 3.61 5.94
N GLN A 32 9.45 3.14 6.90
CA GLN A 32 8.99 3.02 8.27
C GLN A 32 9.21 4.38 8.97
N ILE A 33 8.12 5.00 9.42
CA ILE A 33 8.16 6.33 10.07
C ILE A 33 8.20 6.24 11.59
N SER A 34 7.71 5.15 12.19
CA SER A 34 7.76 4.90 13.62
C SER A 34 7.59 3.40 13.93
N ASP A 35 7.51 3.02 15.21
CA ASP A 35 7.26 1.62 15.55
C ASP A 35 5.93 1.14 14.92
N ARG A 36 6.04 0.14 14.03
CA ARG A 36 4.92 -0.50 13.32
C ARG A 36 4.10 0.41 12.40
N THR A 37 4.56 1.63 12.12
CA THR A 37 3.90 2.54 11.18
C THR A 37 4.71 2.68 9.91
N TYR A 38 4.07 2.34 8.79
CA TYR A 38 4.68 2.36 7.47
C TYR A 38 3.93 3.34 6.58
N GLU A 39 4.65 4.07 5.75
CA GLU A 39 4.10 4.97 4.75
C GLU A 39 4.56 4.55 3.36
N ILE A 40 3.65 4.68 2.40
CA ILE A 40 3.90 4.44 0.98
C ILE A 40 3.97 5.79 0.29
N GLU A 41 5.08 6.01 -0.42
CA GLU A 41 5.24 7.13 -1.35
C GLU A 41 4.87 6.64 -2.76
N LEU A 42 4.06 7.43 -3.48
CA LEU A 42 3.72 7.17 -4.87
C LEU A 42 4.50 8.10 -5.79
N ARG A 43 4.76 7.67 -7.03
CA ARG A 43 5.52 8.45 -8.02
C ARG A 43 4.85 9.78 -8.38
N ASP A 44 3.52 9.76 -8.50
CA ASP A 44 2.73 10.88 -9.04
C ASP A 44 1.85 11.55 -7.97
N CYS A 45 2.08 11.27 -6.68
CA CYS A 45 1.28 11.82 -5.59
C CYS A 45 2.20 12.26 -4.44
N SER A 46 2.04 13.51 -4.01
CA SER A 46 2.77 14.06 -2.85
C SER A 46 2.23 13.54 -1.52
N GLN A 47 1.00 13.02 -1.49
CA GLN A 47 0.40 12.46 -0.29
C GLN A 47 0.96 11.07 0.00
N ARG A 48 1.44 10.89 1.23
CA ARG A 48 1.87 9.58 1.74
C ARG A 48 0.68 8.79 2.23
N ILE A 49 0.68 7.50 1.93
CA ILE A 49 -0.42 6.59 2.26
C ILE A 49 -0.01 5.71 3.45
N PRO A 50 -0.77 5.68 4.55
CA PRO A 50 -0.46 4.81 5.67
C PRO A 50 -0.68 3.35 5.28
N MET A 51 0.23 2.50 5.71
CA MET A 51 0.20 1.06 5.50
C MET A 51 0.14 0.34 6.85
N SER A 52 -0.74 -0.66 6.95
CA SER A 52 -0.83 -1.48 8.16
C SER A 52 0.37 -2.42 8.29
N ARG A 53 0.73 -2.76 9.52
CA ARG A 53 1.76 -3.77 9.81
C ARG A 53 1.49 -5.10 9.10
N SER A 54 0.24 -5.56 9.09
CA SER A 54 -0.15 -6.81 8.44
C SER A 54 0.07 -6.77 6.92
N ALA A 55 -0.28 -5.65 6.28
CA ALA A 55 -0.05 -5.47 4.85
C ALA A 55 1.45 -5.36 4.55
N TYR A 56 2.22 -4.66 5.38
CA TYR A 56 3.68 -4.58 5.23
C TYR A 56 4.30 -5.97 5.29
N SER A 57 3.96 -6.78 6.30
CA SER A 57 4.44 -8.16 6.40
C SER A 57 4.09 -9.02 5.18
N LYS A 58 2.92 -8.79 4.56
CA LYS A 58 2.45 -9.49 3.36
C LYS A 58 3.20 -9.07 2.08
N TYR A 59 3.48 -7.77 1.92
CA TYR A 59 3.98 -7.23 0.65
C TYR A 59 5.44 -6.76 0.68
N LYS A 60 6.14 -6.83 1.83
CA LYS A 60 7.55 -6.39 1.96
C LYS A 60 8.50 -6.96 0.90
N GLN A 61 8.20 -8.15 0.35
CA GLN A 61 9.01 -8.75 -0.72
C GLN A 61 8.83 -8.06 -2.08
N LEU A 62 7.70 -7.39 -2.32
CA LEU A 62 7.44 -6.62 -3.54
C LEU A 62 8.17 -5.28 -3.56
N PHE A 63 8.70 -4.85 -2.41
CA PHE A 63 9.38 -3.56 -2.23
C PHE A 63 10.89 -3.71 -2.04
N ARG A 64 11.45 -4.90 -2.29
CA ARG A 64 12.88 -5.17 -2.27
C ARG A 64 13.52 -4.89 -3.61
#